data_AF-A0A3A8GMX8-F1
#
_entry.id   AF-A0A3A8GMX8-F1
#
_cell.length_a   1.000
_cell.length_b   1.000
_cell.length_c   1.000
_cell.angle_alpha   90.00
_cell.angle_beta   90.00
_cell.angle_gamma   90.00
#
_symmetry.space_group_name_H-M   'P 1'
#
loop_
_entity.id
_entity.type
_entity.pdbx_description
1 polymer ?
#
loop_
_entity_poly.entity_id
_entity_poly.type
_entity_poly.pdbx_seq_one_letter_code
_entity_poly.pdbx_strand_id
1 'polypeptide(L)'
;MESILVSICTAIIFFLVARVLAKYKKKPEAKNIHFKNNQSAFEHACLTNKATFFQGIMSFGIVRDVIEDNSGKQFLIELADSDGTKIVTGFNDKKSEKIHLGNIVYWGFTSTTETNILNIQAVGHVLAILDPELNPNSNKWSIREDLTK
;
A
#
# COMPACT_ATOMS: atom_id res chain seq x y z
N MET A 1 33.30 39.64 -32.86
CA MET A 1 32.40 38.45 -32.93
C MET A 1 32.68 37.45 -31.82
N GLU A 2 33.94 37.15 -31.49
CA GLU A 2 34.32 36.16 -30.45
C GLU A 2 33.78 36.49 -29.05
N SER A 3 33.81 37.76 -28.63
CA SER A 3 33.31 38.19 -27.30
C SER A 3 31.80 37.96 -27.09
N ILE A 4 30.99 38.04 -28.16
CA ILE A 4 29.55 37.81 -28.09
C ILE A 4 29.26 36.31 -27.94
N LEU A 5 30.00 35.47 -28.68
CA LEU A 5 29.86 34.02 -28.63
C LEU A 5 30.21 33.47 -27.23
N VAL A 6 31.31 33.96 -26.64
CA VAL A 6 31.73 33.58 -25.28
C VAL A 6 30.67 33.96 -24.24
N SER A 7 30.09 35.17 -24.34
CA SER A 7 29.05 35.63 -23.41
C SER A 7 27.78 34.76 -23.48
N ILE A 8 27.39 34.34 -24.69
CA ILE A 8 26.24 33.45 -24.90
C ILE A 8 26.53 32.07 -24.30
N CYS A 9 27.71 31.51 -24.57
CA CYS A 9 28.12 30.22 -24.00
C CYS A 9 28.12 30.24 -22.46
N THR A 10 28.64 31.30 -21.83
CA THR A 10 28.62 31.42 -20.37
C THR A 10 27.20 31.52 -19.79
N ALA A 11 26.29 32.24 -20.45
CA ALA A 11 24.90 32.36 -20.01
C ALA A 11 24.16 31.01 -20.09
N ILE A 12 24.39 30.24 -21.15
CA ILE A 12 23.79 28.90 -21.33
C ILE A 12 24.29 27.93 -20.25
N ILE A 13 25.60 27.90 -19.99
CA ILE A 13 26.19 27.06 -18.94
C ILE A 13 25.60 27.43 -17.58
N PHE A 14 25.52 28.73 -17.27
CA PHE A 14 24.93 29.20 -16.02
C PHE A 14 23.46 28.75 -15.87
N PHE A 15 22.66 28.87 -16.93
CA PHE A 15 21.26 28.41 -16.92
C PHE A 15 21.12 26.89 -16.72
N LEU A 16 21.99 26.10 -17.37
CA LEU A 16 21.99 24.65 -17.21
C LEU A 16 22.39 24.25 -15.79
N VAL A 17 23.45 24.85 -15.24
CA VAL A 17 23.91 24.61 -13.86
C VAL A 17 22.83 25.04 -12.86
N ALA A 18 22.20 26.20 -13.04
CA ALA A 18 21.12 26.66 -12.17
C ALA A 18 19.90 25.71 -12.19
N ARG A 19 19.52 25.19 -13.36
CA ARG A 19 18.45 24.17 -13.49
C ARG A 19 18.82 22.86 -12.80
N VAL A 20 20.06 22.43 -12.94
CA VAL A 20 20.57 21.22 -12.29
C VAL A 20 20.57 21.40 -10.77
N LEU A 21 21.11 22.50 -10.25
CA LEU A 21 21.11 22.83 -8.82
C LEU A 21 19.70 22.98 -8.24
N ALA A 22 18.76 23.57 -8.99
CA ALA A 22 17.36 23.65 -8.59
C ALA A 22 16.70 22.26 -8.51
N LYS A 23 17.09 21.32 -9.38
CA LYS A 23 16.64 19.92 -9.34
C LYS A 23 17.20 19.15 -8.14
N TYR A 24 18.38 19.55 -7.65
CA TYR A 24 19.02 18.98 -6.46
C TYR A 24 18.64 19.67 -5.14
N LYS A 25 17.79 20.71 -5.14
CA LYS A 25 17.16 21.16 -3.90
C LYS A 25 16.30 20.03 -3.36
N LYS A 26 16.80 19.36 -2.31
CA LYS A 26 16.07 18.31 -1.58
C LYS A 26 14.72 18.91 -1.17
N LYS A 27 13.63 18.43 -1.79
CA LYS A 27 12.29 18.82 -1.35
C LYS A 27 12.17 18.44 0.12
N PRO A 28 11.60 19.31 0.98
CA PRO A 28 11.36 18.93 2.36
C PRO A 28 10.51 17.66 2.37
N GLU A 29 10.88 16.71 3.22
CA GLU A 29 10.17 15.44 3.34
C GLU A 29 8.72 15.76 3.75
N ALA A 30 7.77 15.22 2.99
CA ALA A 30 6.37 15.40 3.31
C ALA A 30 6.07 14.66 4.61
N LYS A 31 5.27 15.28 5.49
CA LYS A 31 4.83 14.65 6.73
C LYS A 31 3.92 13.46 6.43
N ASN A 32 3.90 12.48 7.32
CA ASN A 32 2.98 11.35 7.22
C ASN A 32 1.53 11.82 7.29
N ILE A 33 0.67 11.14 6.54
CA ILE A 33 -0.76 11.38 6.52
C ILE A 33 -1.38 10.45 7.56
N HIS A 34 -1.96 11.03 8.60
CA HIS A 34 -2.68 10.29 9.64
C HIS A 34 -4.17 10.33 9.35
N PHE A 35 -4.81 9.17 9.29
CA PHE A 35 -6.25 9.05 9.11
C PHE A 35 -6.94 8.89 10.47
N LYS A 36 -8.18 9.38 10.56
CA LYS A 36 -8.97 9.36 11.79
C LYS A 36 -9.18 7.93 12.32
N ASN A 37 -9.35 6.97 11.41
CA ASN A 37 -9.57 5.57 11.73
C ASN A 37 -9.21 4.68 10.52
N ASN A 38 -9.24 3.36 10.74
CA ASN A 38 -8.92 2.36 9.73
C ASN A 38 -9.85 2.41 8.50
N GLN A 39 -11.12 2.76 8.70
CA GLN A 39 -12.09 2.83 7.60
C GLN A 39 -11.77 4.01 6.66
N SER A 40 -11.44 5.19 7.18
CA SER A 40 -11.00 6.33 6.37
C SER A 40 -9.67 6.07 5.66
N ALA A 41 -8.74 5.35 6.30
CA ALA A 41 -7.51 4.90 5.66
C ALA A 41 -7.80 3.94 4.49
N PHE A 42 -8.71 2.98 4.69
CA PHE A 42 -9.13 2.04 3.66
C PHE A 42 -9.82 2.73 2.48
N GLU A 43 -10.76 3.66 2.74
CA GLU A 43 -11.42 4.46 1.71
C GLU A 43 -10.41 5.25 0.87
N HIS A 44 -9.39 5.84 1.51
CA HIS A 44 -8.31 6.51 0.79
C HIS A 44 -7.51 5.53 -0.07
N ALA A 45 -7.16 4.36 0.47
CA ALA A 45 -6.44 3.31 -0.25
C ALA A 45 -7.21 2.84 -1.50
N CYS A 46 -8.55 2.75 -1.44
CA CYS A 46 -9.37 2.39 -2.60
C CYS A 46 -9.25 3.38 -3.76
N LEU A 47 -8.90 4.64 -3.50
CA LEU A 47 -8.73 5.65 -4.55
C LEU A 47 -7.39 5.53 -5.28
N THR A 48 -6.39 4.93 -4.64
CA THR A 48 -5.00 4.97 -5.12
C THR A 48 -4.43 3.60 -5.48
N ASN A 49 -5.01 2.53 -4.92
CA ASN A 49 -4.49 1.18 -5.08
C ASN A 49 -5.30 0.40 -6.12
N LYS A 50 -4.62 -0.56 -6.74
CA LYS A 50 -5.22 -1.58 -7.60
C LYS A 50 -4.79 -2.94 -7.08
N ALA A 51 -5.72 -3.74 -6.60
CA ALA A 51 -5.40 -5.02 -6.01
C ALA A 51 -5.07 -6.05 -7.10
N THR A 52 -4.02 -6.82 -6.87
CA THR A 52 -3.50 -7.79 -7.84
C THR A 52 -3.32 -9.16 -7.20
N PHE A 53 -3.62 -10.21 -7.96
CA PHE A 53 -3.47 -11.60 -7.55
C PHE A 53 -2.19 -12.20 -8.13
N PHE A 54 -1.05 -11.61 -7.76
CA PHE A 54 0.27 -12.06 -8.17
C PHE A 54 1.11 -12.42 -6.94
N GLN A 55 1.81 -13.55 -7.00
CA GLN A 55 2.74 -13.94 -5.95
C GLN A 55 3.85 -12.89 -5.80
N GLY A 56 4.27 -12.67 -4.56
CA GLY A 56 5.29 -11.67 -4.21
C GLY A 56 4.80 -10.23 -4.17
N ILE A 57 3.53 -9.96 -4.49
CA ILE A 57 2.90 -8.65 -4.35
C ILE A 57 1.95 -8.65 -3.16
N MET A 58 2.05 -7.60 -2.33
CA MET A 58 1.14 -7.37 -1.21
C MET A 58 0.02 -6.43 -1.64
N SER A 59 -1.21 -6.76 -1.27
CA SER A 59 -2.37 -5.87 -1.41
C SER A 59 -2.77 -5.31 -0.04
N PHE A 60 -3.25 -4.08 -0.04
CA PHE A 60 -3.84 -3.46 1.15
C PHE A 60 -5.31 -3.89 1.26
N GLY A 61 -5.77 -4.22 2.47
CA GLY A 61 -7.17 -4.54 2.69
C GLY A 61 -7.65 -4.24 4.10
N ILE A 62 -8.95 -4.41 4.33
CA ILE A 62 -9.58 -4.32 5.64
C ILE A 62 -10.30 -5.62 5.98
N VAL A 63 -10.14 -6.10 7.20
CA VAL A 63 -10.83 -7.29 7.71
C VAL A 63 -12.31 -6.94 7.90
N ARG A 64 -13.19 -7.61 7.16
CA ARG A 64 -14.64 -7.47 7.20
C ARG A 64 -15.34 -8.52 8.04
N ASP A 65 -14.71 -9.68 8.21
CA ASP A 65 -15.22 -10.72 9.10
C ASP A 65 -14.08 -11.62 9.61
N VAL A 66 -14.32 -12.26 10.76
CA VAL A 66 -13.42 -13.24 11.38
C VAL A 66 -14.21 -14.52 11.60
N ILE A 67 -13.84 -15.58 10.89
CA ILE A 67 -14.47 -16.89 10.97
C ILE A 67 -13.50 -17.81 11.71
N GLU A 68 -13.95 -18.38 12.82
CA GLU A 68 -13.15 -19.31 13.62
C GLU A 68 -13.82 -20.67 13.67
N ASP A 69 -13.09 -21.70 13.26
CA ASP A 69 -13.53 -23.09 13.34
C ASP A 69 -12.40 -24.00 13.85
N ASN A 70 -12.64 -25.32 13.83
CA ASN A 70 -11.66 -26.31 14.31
C ASN A 70 -10.34 -26.33 13.50
N SER A 71 -10.30 -25.72 12.31
CA SER A 71 -9.11 -25.62 11.46
C SER A 71 -8.31 -24.34 11.71
N GLY A 72 -8.87 -23.38 12.45
CA GLY A 72 -8.24 -22.13 12.82
C GLY A 72 -9.07 -20.90 12.45
N LYS A 73 -8.42 -19.73 12.45
CA LYS A 73 -9.05 -18.46 12.08
C LYS A 73 -8.83 -18.14 10.61
N GLN A 74 -9.94 -17.84 9.93
CA GLN A 74 -9.97 -17.29 8.59
C GLN A 74 -10.55 -15.87 8.62
N PHE A 75 -10.14 -15.05 7.67
CA PHE A 75 -10.47 -13.63 7.63
C PHE A 75 -11.10 -13.31 6.30
N LEU A 76 -12.31 -12.77 6.31
CA LEU A 76 -12.89 -12.18 5.11
C LEU A 76 -12.30 -10.77 4.97
N ILE A 77 -11.60 -10.51 3.86
CA ILE A 77 -10.87 -9.26 3.64
C ILE A 77 -11.41 -8.60 2.39
N GLU A 78 -11.74 -7.31 2.51
CA GLU A 78 -11.98 -6.47 1.36
C GLU A 78 -10.66 -5.78 0.98
N LEU A 79 -10.20 -6.02 -0.24
CA LEU A 79 -8.99 -5.38 -0.76
C LEU A 79 -9.32 -3.98 -1.28
N ALA A 80 -8.41 -3.05 -1.03
CA ALA A 80 -8.49 -1.71 -1.57
C ALA A 80 -8.17 -1.74 -3.07
N ASP A 81 -9.18 -1.43 -3.88
CA ASP A 81 -9.07 -1.43 -5.34
C ASP A 81 -9.93 -0.31 -5.95
N SER A 82 -9.33 0.46 -6.85
CA SER A 82 -9.99 1.54 -7.58
C SER A 82 -11.07 1.06 -8.56
N ASP A 83 -10.98 -0.19 -9.00
CA ASP A 83 -11.89 -0.78 -9.98
C ASP A 83 -13.16 -1.38 -9.31
N GLY A 84 -13.24 -1.35 -7.97
CA GLY A 84 -14.40 -1.78 -7.20
C GLY A 84 -14.06 -2.79 -6.11
N THR A 85 -15.09 -3.37 -5.49
CA THR A 85 -14.94 -4.26 -4.34
C THR A 85 -14.33 -5.61 -4.75
N LYS A 86 -13.21 -5.98 -4.11
CA LYS A 86 -12.61 -7.31 -4.21
C LYS A 86 -12.58 -7.98 -2.85
N ILE A 87 -13.26 -9.11 -2.73
CA ILE A 87 -13.33 -9.90 -1.52
C ILE A 87 -12.38 -11.10 -1.65
N VAL A 88 -11.54 -11.29 -0.63
CA VAL A 88 -10.58 -12.40 -0.54
C VAL A 88 -10.67 -13.05 0.83
N THR A 89 -10.15 -14.27 0.94
CA THR A 89 -9.93 -14.89 2.24
C THR A 89 -8.46 -14.78 2.66
N GLY A 90 -8.26 -14.51 3.95
CA GLY A 90 -6.98 -14.41 4.60
C GLY A 90 -6.82 -15.51 5.65
N PHE A 91 -5.59 -15.98 5.84
CA PHE A 91 -5.24 -16.82 6.99
C PHE A 91 -3.86 -16.43 7.53
N ASN A 92 -3.56 -16.83 8.76
CA ASN A 92 -2.24 -16.69 9.36
C ASN A 92 -1.99 -17.82 10.36
N ASP A 93 -0.94 -18.61 10.13
CA ASP A 93 -0.69 -19.83 10.91
C ASP A 93 0.01 -19.57 12.26
N LYS A 94 0.53 -18.36 12.47
CA LYS A 94 1.42 -18.05 13.61
C LYS A 94 0.79 -17.13 14.66
N LYS A 95 0.07 -16.11 14.20
CA LYS A 95 -0.35 -14.93 14.99
C LYS A 95 -1.78 -14.51 14.65
N SER A 96 -2.64 -15.47 14.29
CA SER A 96 -4.03 -15.18 13.90
C SER A 96 -4.87 -14.58 15.03
N GLU A 97 -4.49 -14.80 16.29
CA GLU A 97 -5.14 -14.23 17.47
C GLU A 97 -5.09 -12.70 17.52
N LYS A 98 -4.14 -12.08 16.82
CA LYS A 98 -3.92 -10.62 16.82
C LYS A 98 -4.74 -9.90 15.75
N ILE A 99 -5.27 -10.65 14.79
CA ILE A 99 -6.04 -10.10 13.68
C ILE A 99 -7.50 -10.00 14.12
N HIS A 100 -8.05 -8.80 14.03
CA HIS A 100 -9.41 -8.51 14.45
C HIS A 100 -10.22 -7.81 13.35
N LEU A 101 -11.55 -7.89 13.47
CA LEU A 101 -12.49 -7.14 12.63
C LEU A 101 -12.10 -5.66 12.55
N GLY A 102 -12.13 -5.09 11.34
CA GLY A 102 -11.81 -3.69 11.08
C GLY A 102 -10.31 -3.35 11.09
N ASN A 103 -9.42 -4.34 11.30
CA ASN A 103 -8.00 -4.12 11.09
C ASN A 103 -7.72 -3.89 9.60
N ILE A 104 -6.87 -2.91 9.30
CA ILE A 104 -6.26 -2.76 7.97
C ILE A 104 -4.98 -3.58 7.93
N VAL A 105 -4.75 -4.27 6.82
CA VAL A 105 -3.74 -5.32 6.72
C VAL A 105 -3.02 -5.27 5.38
N TYR A 106 -1.80 -5.78 5.37
CA TYR A 106 -1.20 -6.29 4.14
C TYR A 106 -1.55 -7.77 3.97
N TRP A 107 -2.02 -8.11 2.78
CA TRP A 107 -2.41 -9.46 2.39
C TRP A 107 -1.58 -9.90 1.17
N GLY A 108 -1.07 -11.13 1.19
CA GLY A 108 -0.27 -11.71 0.13
C GLY A 108 -1.00 -12.84 -0.58
N PHE A 109 -1.08 -12.78 -1.91
CA PHE A 109 -1.76 -13.79 -2.72
C PHE A 109 -1.09 -15.18 -2.63
N THR A 110 -1.91 -16.23 -2.53
CA THR A 110 -1.46 -17.63 -2.59
C THR A 110 -2.08 -18.37 -3.78
N SER A 111 -3.41 -18.39 -3.86
CA SER A 111 -4.15 -19.10 -4.91
C SER A 111 -5.47 -18.42 -5.24
N THR A 112 -5.98 -18.66 -6.45
CA THR A 112 -7.33 -18.28 -6.86
C THR A 112 -8.35 -19.23 -6.25
N THR A 113 -9.55 -18.74 -5.98
CA THR A 113 -10.67 -19.60 -5.55
C THR A 113 -11.61 -19.85 -6.72
N GLU A 114 -12.21 -21.04 -6.76
CA GLU A 114 -13.31 -21.31 -7.68
C GLU A 114 -14.58 -20.58 -7.21
N THR A 115 -15.46 -20.26 -8.15
CA THR A 115 -16.67 -19.46 -7.92
C THR A 115 -17.44 -19.91 -6.68
N ASN A 116 -17.60 -19.02 -5.71
CA ASN A 116 -18.35 -19.28 -4.48
C ASN A 116 -19.46 -18.26 -4.25
N ILE A 117 -20.40 -18.59 -3.38
CA ILE A 117 -21.61 -17.79 -3.09
C ILE A 117 -21.26 -16.39 -2.53
N LEU A 118 -20.07 -16.27 -1.91
CA LEU A 118 -19.56 -15.05 -1.31
C LEU A 118 -18.70 -14.20 -2.26
N ASN A 119 -18.58 -14.60 -3.54
CA ASN A 119 -17.75 -13.97 -4.55
C ASN A 119 -16.29 -13.73 -4.11
N ILE A 120 -15.72 -14.69 -3.37
CA ILE A 120 -14.32 -14.66 -2.94
C ILE A 120 -13.44 -14.98 -4.13
N GLN A 121 -12.54 -14.06 -4.47
CA GLN A 121 -11.74 -14.13 -5.69
C GLN A 121 -10.41 -14.84 -5.48
N ALA A 122 -9.83 -14.76 -4.27
CA ALA A 122 -8.55 -15.37 -3.96
C ALA A 122 -8.38 -15.73 -2.47
N VAL A 123 -7.38 -16.56 -2.20
CA VAL A 123 -6.90 -17.00 -0.88
C VAL A 123 -5.46 -16.51 -0.71
N GLY A 124 -5.11 -16.09 0.51
CA GLY A 124 -3.78 -15.60 0.80
C GLY A 124 -3.47 -15.41 2.27
N HIS A 125 -2.23 -15.04 2.56
CA HIS A 125 -1.74 -14.84 3.91
C HIS A 125 -1.96 -13.40 4.38
N VAL A 126 -2.39 -13.21 5.62
CA VAL A 126 -2.29 -11.92 6.30
C VAL A 126 -0.86 -11.75 6.80
N LEU A 127 -0.15 -10.74 6.28
CA LEU A 127 1.29 -10.56 6.48
C LEU A 127 1.60 -9.55 7.58
N ALA A 128 0.77 -8.53 7.74
CA ALA A 128 0.96 -7.46 8.71
C ALA A 128 -0.35 -6.76 9.04
N ILE A 129 -0.42 -6.21 10.24
CA ILE A 129 -1.47 -5.26 10.65
C ILE A 129 -0.90 -3.85 10.58
N LEU A 130 -1.70 -2.92 10.07
CA LEU A 130 -1.26 -1.57 9.73
C LEU A 130 -1.87 -0.54 10.67
N ASP A 131 -1.15 0.56 10.87
CA ASP A 131 -1.72 1.77 11.43
C ASP A 131 -2.41 2.58 10.33
N PRO A 132 -3.42 3.41 10.66
CA PRO A 132 -4.07 4.31 9.71
C PRO A 132 -3.16 5.51 9.40
N GLU A 133 -1.97 5.23 8.87
CA GLU A 133 -0.91 6.20 8.59
C GLU A 133 -0.15 5.84 7.31
N LEU A 134 -0.07 6.79 6.38
CA LEU A 134 0.62 6.65 5.10
C LEU A 134 1.83 7.59 5.04
N ASN A 135 3.00 7.05 4.69
CA ASN A 135 4.16 7.86 4.37
C ASN A 135 4.15 8.24 2.88
N PRO A 136 3.88 9.51 2.52
CA PRO A 136 3.76 9.93 1.12
C PRO A 136 5.09 9.91 0.36
N ASN A 137 6.23 9.89 1.06
CA ASN A 137 7.54 9.86 0.41
C ASN A 137 7.89 8.44 -0.08
N SER A 138 7.44 7.40 0.63
CA SER A 138 7.69 5.99 0.27
C SER A 138 6.46 5.27 -0.31
N ASN A 139 5.29 5.91 -0.21
CA ASN A 139 3.99 5.29 -0.50
C ASN A 139 3.75 3.99 0.28
N LYS A 140 4.23 3.94 1.52
CA LYS A 140 4.09 2.77 2.41
C LYS A 140 3.22 3.13 3.61
N TRP A 141 2.37 2.18 3.98
CA TRP A 141 1.58 2.25 5.21
C TRP A 141 2.45 1.88 6.40
N SER A 142 2.22 2.53 7.54
CA SER A 142 2.91 2.20 8.78
C SER A 142 2.49 0.81 9.26
N ILE A 143 3.47 -0.01 9.61
CA ILE A 143 3.26 -1.37 10.11
C ILE A 143 3.13 -1.28 11.63
N ARG A 144 1.93 -1.59 12.14
CA ARG A 144 1.67 -1.74 13.56
C ARG A 144 2.25 -3.05 14.08
N GLU A 145 2.04 -4.11 13.32
CA GLU A 145 2.49 -5.45 13.69
C GLU A 145 2.88 -6.31 12.50
N ASP A 146 4.06 -6.94 12.58
CA ASP A 146 4.59 -7.89 11.61
C ASP A 146 4.18 -9.33 12.01
N LEU A 147 3.40 -9.98 11.15
CA LEU A 147 2.84 -11.30 11.37
C LEU A 147 3.64 -12.42 10.69
N THR A 148 4.75 -12.09 10.02
CA THR A 148 5.60 -13.07 9.33
C THR A 148 6.65 -13.72 10.23
N LYS A 149 7.01 -13.02 11.31
CA LYS A 149 8.01 -13.45 12.29
C LYS A 149 7.41 -14.44 13.28
#